data_AF-A0A1Y1HSE9-F1
#
_entry.id   AF-A0A1Y1HSE9-F1
#
_cell.length_a   1.000
_cell.length_b   1.000
_cell.length_c   1.000
_cell.angle_alpha   90.00
_cell.angle_beta   90.00
_cell.angle_gamma   90.00
#
_symmetry.space_group_name_H-M   'P 1'
#
loop_
_entity.id
_entity.type
_entity.pdbx_description
1 polymer ?
#
loop_
_entity_poly.entity_id
_entity_poly.type
_entity_poly.pdbx_seq_one_letter_code
_entity_poly.pdbx_strand_id
1 'polypeptide(L)'
;MGPVLLVIIVFFSSLQSGGADYVETAPRSGAPLPPPILPGECPLIFSPADIQQAKQVCSSGSSACCGRLRALLFQGRVRYANSTGRLLLPQAAADACIQMIDSFVTTAKISVEISCDITSEVLSEDSGKACGNDLTTVYDFFSAANHTYPGYMVGSGCHGTTDCSVCNSLISDRIVSLGRGTGALLSTPACQGLAQVAMTAAAYPVIIANSMARCLHQVDIKPVTLAPKCTIWDWNTINFTSAVLSCGPQQIRADRCCNLILGMYGQAQATACASELKAQLAARGVNPAAPDKCLINPTLTLHGYGCYNYTTLLQRAPSRIYEQLETVCNPATSDCTQCKPTFFSVADELANTTSVQYLNLCMFSFGMQYYGGFPTLEEITPRLNCYYRFPPGLELGIAEPPSSKNHQQIALIAGLMAASALMLVAASAVALLLWKRRSLHNGDTKTLGRMSSLKERANERGLKKFSRRQLRQATGDFDESRVVGRGGSGKVYVGLLNGETVAIKEASFSSVKNGAKRFQAANVG
;
A
#
# COMPACT_ATOMS: atom_id res chain seq x y z
N MET A 1 39.43 1.93 -4.36
CA MET A 1 38.95 0.61 -3.91
C MET A 1 38.48 0.83 -2.49
N GLY A 2 37.26 0.58 -2.07
CA GLY A 2 36.10 -0.14 -2.61
C GLY A 2 35.07 -0.14 -1.46
N PRO A 3 33.78 -0.34 -1.76
CA PRO A 3 32.67 0.39 -1.17
C PRO A 3 32.03 -0.34 0.03
N VAL A 4 31.62 0.41 1.05
CA VAL A 4 30.70 -0.06 2.11
C VAL A 4 29.39 0.75 2.15
N LEU A 5 29.28 1.85 1.39
CA LEU A 5 28.17 2.81 1.54
C LEU A 5 26.95 2.56 0.62
N LEU A 6 26.76 1.36 0.08
CA LEU A 6 25.73 1.09 -0.94
C LEU A 6 24.66 0.05 -0.53
N VAL A 7 24.63 -0.37 0.74
CA VAL A 7 23.63 -1.33 1.23
C VAL A 7 22.47 -0.66 1.98
N ILE A 8 22.58 0.63 2.35
CA ILE A 8 21.58 1.30 3.20
C ILE A 8 20.42 1.96 2.40
N ILE A 9 20.49 2.06 1.07
CA ILE A 9 19.48 2.82 0.28
C ILE A 9 18.42 1.92 -0.40
N VAL A 10 18.45 0.59 -0.21
CA VAL A 10 17.51 -0.32 -0.94
C VAL A 10 16.27 -0.74 -0.14
N PHE A 11 16.10 -0.37 1.13
CA PHE A 11 14.88 -0.71 1.89
C PHE A 11 13.77 0.36 1.88
N PHE A 12 13.96 1.49 1.21
CA PHE A 12 12.95 2.57 1.15
C PHE A 12 11.92 2.44 0.02
N SER A 13 11.80 1.28 -0.63
CA SER A 13 10.91 1.11 -1.79
C SER A 13 9.70 0.20 -1.56
N SER A 14 9.48 -0.32 -0.35
CA SER A 14 8.36 -1.25 -0.10
C SER A 14 7.24 -0.71 0.79
N LEU A 15 7.32 0.56 1.22
CA LEU A 15 6.24 1.26 1.92
C LEU A 15 5.76 2.53 1.22
N GLN A 16 6.26 2.81 0.00
CA GLN A 16 5.88 3.99 -0.79
C GLN A 16 5.46 3.70 -2.23
N SER A 17 5.28 2.43 -2.60
CA SER A 17 4.76 2.02 -3.91
C SER A 17 3.53 1.11 -3.81
N GLY A 18 2.64 1.38 -2.86
CA GLY A 18 1.21 1.20 -3.09
C GLY A 18 0.68 2.54 -3.58
N GLY A 19 0.35 2.64 -4.87
CA GLY A 19 -0.33 3.83 -5.39
C GLY A 19 -1.55 4.16 -4.52
N ALA A 20 -1.86 5.45 -4.41
CA ALA A 20 -2.98 6.02 -3.68
C ALA A 20 -4.20 5.08 -3.65
N ASP A 21 -4.45 4.47 -2.51
CA ASP A 21 -5.52 3.49 -2.36
C ASP A 21 -6.39 3.91 -1.18
N TYR A 22 -7.31 4.86 -1.43
CA TYR A 22 -8.63 4.99 -0.77
C TYR A 22 -8.65 5.87 0.51
N VAL A 23 -9.73 6.45 1.04
CA VAL A 23 -10.80 7.27 0.45
C VAL A 23 -10.42 8.72 0.81
N GLU A 24 -10.20 9.61 -0.16
CA GLU A 24 -10.34 11.05 0.08
C GLU A 24 -11.85 11.29 0.26
N THR A 25 -12.32 11.32 1.50
CA THR A 25 -13.71 11.68 1.82
C THR A 25 -13.88 13.19 1.65
N ALA A 26 -13.76 13.68 0.42
CA ALA A 26 -14.31 14.98 0.05
C ALA A 26 -15.79 14.79 -0.28
N PRO A 27 -16.69 15.70 0.14
CA PRO A 27 -16.42 17.05 0.63
C PRO A 27 -16.73 17.19 2.13
N ARG A 28 -15.78 16.87 3.01
CA ARG A 28 -15.75 17.49 4.34
C ARG A 28 -15.13 18.87 4.25
N SER A 29 -15.50 19.77 5.17
CA SER A 29 -14.92 21.12 5.25
C SER A 29 -13.37 21.04 5.26
N GLY A 30 -12.72 21.67 4.27
CA GLY A 30 -11.26 21.72 4.15
C GLY A 30 -10.58 20.61 3.34
N ALA A 31 -11.31 19.62 2.81
CA ALA A 31 -10.73 18.63 1.87
C ALA A 31 -10.61 19.21 0.45
N PRO A 32 -9.60 18.79 -0.36
CA PRO A 32 -9.55 19.13 -1.78
C PRO A 32 -10.82 18.71 -2.49
N LEU A 33 -11.39 19.59 -3.32
CA LEU A 33 -12.59 19.26 -4.08
C LEU A 33 -12.28 18.16 -5.12
N PRO A 34 -13.16 17.17 -5.31
CA PRO A 34 -12.97 16.17 -6.36
C PRO A 34 -13.00 16.87 -7.73
N PRO A 35 -12.31 16.31 -8.75
CA PRO A 35 -12.31 16.86 -10.09
C PRO A 35 -13.73 17.14 -10.61
N PRO A 36 -13.95 18.19 -11.41
CA PRO A 36 -15.23 18.43 -12.05
C PRO A 36 -15.58 17.27 -12.99
N ILE A 37 -16.87 16.93 -13.08
CA ILE A 37 -17.37 15.90 -13.98
C ILE A 37 -17.58 16.54 -15.34
N LEU A 38 -16.91 16.03 -16.37
CA LEU A 38 -17.08 16.51 -17.74
C LEU A 38 -18.44 16.03 -18.30
N PRO A 39 -19.27 16.92 -18.86
CA PRO A 39 -20.53 16.52 -19.48
C PRO A 39 -20.30 15.55 -20.64
N GLY A 40 -21.08 14.46 -20.69
CA GLY A 40 -21.04 13.50 -21.80
C GLY A 40 -19.90 12.48 -21.73
N GLU A 41 -19.07 12.50 -20.70
CA GLU A 41 -18.10 11.44 -20.42
C GLU A 41 -18.54 10.61 -19.22
N CYS A 42 -18.29 9.29 -19.26
CA CYS A 42 -18.56 8.43 -18.12
C CYS A 42 -17.36 8.44 -17.16
N PRO A 43 -17.53 8.94 -15.92
CA PRO A 43 -16.44 8.96 -14.94
C PRO A 43 -16.27 7.64 -14.16
N LEU A 44 -17.16 6.65 -14.38
CA LEU A 44 -17.07 5.36 -13.69
C LEU A 44 -15.86 4.54 -14.17
N ILE A 45 -15.24 3.80 -13.25
CA ILE A 45 -13.99 3.07 -13.50
C ILE A 45 -14.28 1.59 -13.76
N PHE A 46 -14.34 1.21 -15.04
CA PHE A 46 -14.47 -0.19 -15.46
C PHE A 46 -13.09 -0.79 -15.78
N SER A 47 -12.70 -1.86 -15.09
CA SER A 47 -11.42 -2.50 -15.39
C SER A 47 -11.51 -3.37 -16.65
N PRO A 48 -10.45 -3.48 -17.45
CA PRO A 48 -10.44 -4.37 -18.61
C PRO A 48 -10.77 -5.83 -18.25
N ALA A 49 -10.34 -6.31 -17.08
CA ALA A 49 -10.63 -7.65 -16.60
C ALA A 49 -12.13 -7.86 -16.33
N ASP A 50 -12.80 -6.90 -15.69
CA ASP A 50 -14.23 -7.00 -15.41
C ASP A 50 -15.06 -6.96 -16.70
N ILE A 51 -14.64 -6.12 -17.66
CA ILE A 51 -15.26 -6.03 -18.99
C ILE A 51 -15.11 -7.37 -19.72
N GLN A 52 -13.92 -7.98 -19.71
CA GLN A 52 -13.69 -9.28 -20.36
C GLN A 52 -14.52 -10.39 -19.70
N GLN A 53 -14.61 -10.41 -18.37
CA GLN A 53 -15.44 -11.38 -17.66
C GLN A 53 -16.94 -11.17 -17.96
N ALA A 54 -17.40 -9.92 -18.06
CA ALA A 54 -18.77 -9.62 -18.47
C ALA A 54 -19.08 -10.12 -19.89
N LYS A 55 -18.15 -9.91 -20.84
CA LYS A 55 -18.26 -10.44 -22.21
C LYS A 55 -18.38 -11.96 -22.21
N GLN A 56 -17.52 -12.65 -21.48
CA GLN A 56 -17.54 -14.12 -21.40
C GLN A 56 -18.86 -14.67 -20.86
N VAL A 57 -19.36 -14.11 -19.76
CA VAL A 57 -20.64 -14.52 -19.17
C VAL A 57 -21.79 -14.26 -20.13
N CYS A 58 -21.85 -13.08 -20.73
CA CYS A 58 -22.95 -12.72 -21.62
C CYS A 58 -22.92 -13.46 -22.97
N SER A 59 -21.75 -13.91 -23.44
CA SER A 59 -21.66 -14.79 -24.62
C SER A 59 -22.25 -16.19 -24.38
N SER A 60 -22.46 -16.60 -23.12
CA SER A 60 -22.94 -17.95 -22.75
C SER A 60 -24.45 -18.07 -22.53
N GLY A 61 -25.21 -16.95 -22.54
CA GLY A 61 -26.68 -16.96 -22.39
C GLY A 61 -27.26 -15.72 -21.69
N SER A 62 -28.60 -15.59 -21.70
CA SER A 62 -29.31 -14.35 -21.33
C SER A 62 -29.50 -14.11 -19.83
N SER A 63 -29.83 -15.14 -19.05
CA SER A 63 -30.26 -14.95 -17.66
C SER A 63 -29.13 -14.50 -16.72
N ALA A 64 -27.91 -14.98 -16.93
CA ALA A 64 -26.73 -14.58 -16.15
C ALA A 64 -26.14 -13.23 -16.60
N CYS A 65 -26.41 -12.80 -17.84
CA CYS A 65 -25.83 -11.59 -18.41
C CYS A 65 -26.28 -10.32 -17.67
N CYS A 66 -27.58 -10.15 -17.42
CA CYS A 66 -28.07 -8.95 -16.73
C CYS A 66 -27.58 -8.85 -15.29
N GLY A 67 -27.47 -9.98 -14.58
CA GLY A 67 -26.86 -10.01 -13.25
C GLY A 67 -25.40 -9.52 -13.29
N ARG A 68 -24.66 -9.96 -14.31
CA ARG A 68 -23.25 -9.58 -14.49
C ARG A 68 -23.07 -8.12 -14.92
N LEU A 69 -23.94 -7.57 -15.77
CA LEU A 69 -23.90 -6.16 -16.16
C LEU A 69 -24.23 -5.24 -14.99
N ARG A 70 -25.23 -5.60 -14.16
CA ARG A 70 -25.51 -4.88 -12.91
C ARG A 70 -24.34 -4.93 -11.93
N ALA A 71 -23.66 -6.08 -11.83
CA ALA A 71 -22.45 -6.22 -11.02
C ALA A 71 -21.29 -5.37 -11.55
N LEU A 72 -21.09 -5.30 -12.88
CA LEU A 72 -20.10 -4.43 -13.51
C LEU A 72 -20.37 -2.94 -13.20
N LEU A 73 -21.64 -2.52 -13.32
CA LEU A 73 -22.07 -1.18 -12.96
C LEU A 73 -21.80 -0.89 -11.47
N PHE A 74 -22.15 -1.83 -10.59
CA PHE A 74 -21.88 -1.74 -9.17
C PHE A 74 -20.37 -1.56 -8.86
N GLN A 75 -19.48 -2.36 -9.46
CA GLN A 75 -18.03 -2.21 -9.30
C GLN A 75 -17.56 -0.82 -9.74
N GLY A 76 -18.02 -0.34 -10.89
CA GLY A 76 -17.68 0.99 -11.42
C GLY A 76 -18.13 2.11 -10.47
N ARG A 77 -19.36 2.03 -9.96
CA ARG A 77 -19.92 2.97 -8.97
C ARG A 77 -19.14 2.96 -7.68
N VAL A 78 -18.84 1.79 -7.11
CA VAL A 78 -18.08 1.69 -5.86
C VAL A 78 -16.67 2.26 -6.03
N ARG A 79 -15.97 1.95 -7.12
CA ARG A 79 -14.62 2.50 -7.37
C ARG A 79 -14.64 4.02 -7.52
N TYR A 80 -15.62 4.56 -8.24
CA TYR A 80 -15.81 6.00 -8.39
C TYR A 80 -16.14 6.70 -7.06
N ALA A 81 -17.07 6.13 -6.28
CA ALA A 81 -17.43 6.64 -4.97
C ALA A 81 -16.27 6.57 -3.98
N ASN A 82 -15.46 5.51 -4.08
CA ASN A 82 -14.28 5.35 -3.25
C ASN A 82 -13.19 6.39 -3.58
N SER A 83 -12.98 6.71 -4.87
CA SER A 83 -11.96 7.68 -5.29
C SER A 83 -12.39 9.15 -5.14
N THR A 84 -13.69 9.45 -5.22
CA THR A 84 -14.19 10.83 -5.27
C THR A 84 -15.10 11.23 -4.10
N GLY A 85 -15.59 10.25 -3.34
CA GLY A 85 -16.64 10.45 -2.34
C GLY A 85 -18.05 10.67 -2.92
N ARG A 86 -18.21 10.85 -4.24
CA ARG A 86 -19.52 11.11 -4.88
C ARG A 86 -20.23 9.81 -5.26
N LEU A 87 -21.54 9.76 -5.07
CA LEU A 87 -22.35 8.58 -5.41
C LEU A 87 -23.18 8.75 -6.69
N LEU A 88 -23.46 10.00 -7.06
CA LEU A 88 -24.36 10.38 -8.14
C LEU A 88 -23.61 11.21 -9.18
N LEU A 89 -24.16 11.24 -10.39
CA LEU A 89 -23.60 11.91 -11.56
C LEU A 89 -24.62 12.90 -12.16
N PRO A 90 -24.16 13.98 -12.80
CA PRO A 90 -25.00 14.77 -13.69
C PRO A 90 -25.65 13.88 -14.75
N GLN A 91 -26.89 14.18 -15.15
CA GLN A 91 -27.67 13.34 -16.07
C GLN A 91 -26.91 12.97 -17.35
N ALA A 92 -26.23 13.95 -17.99
CA ALA A 92 -25.45 13.70 -19.20
C ALA A 92 -24.28 12.71 -19.01
N ALA A 93 -23.64 12.71 -17.83
CA ALA A 93 -22.58 11.76 -17.50
C ALA A 93 -23.16 10.38 -17.14
N ALA A 94 -24.32 10.34 -16.47
CA ALA A 94 -25.06 9.11 -16.21
C ALA A 94 -25.46 8.42 -17.53
N ASP A 95 -26.01 9.16 -18.48
CA ASP A 95 -26.38 8.65 -19.81
C ASP A 95 -25.16 8.14 -20.57
N ALA A 96 -24.04 8.87 -20.53
CA ALA A 96 -22.78 8.44 -21.14
C ALA A 96 -22.26 7.10 -20.56
N CYS A 97 -22.44 6.87 -19.26
CA CYS A 97 -22.09 5.60 -18.63
C CYS A 97 -22.94 4.43 -19.09
N ILE A 98 -24.25 4.64 -19.26
CA ILE A 98 -25.15 3.60 -19.78
C ILE A 98 -24.81 3.29 -21.25
N GLN A 99 -24.57 4.33 -22.07
CA GLN A 99 -24.14 4.15 -23.46
C GLN A 99 -22.83 3.36 -23.58
N MET A 100 -21.89 3.57 -22.64
CA MET A 100 -20.65 2.79 -22.59
C MET A 100 -20.91 1.31 -22.32
N ILE A 101 -21.82 0.98 -21.40
CA ILE A 101 -22.22 -0.40 -21.11
C ILE A 101 -22.93 -1.03 -22.33
N ASP A 102 -23.86 -0.30 -22.96
CA ASP A 102 -24.56 -0.75 -24.17
C ASP A 102 -23.60 -0.98 -25.34
N SER A 103 -22.58 -0.14 -25.49
CA SER A 103 -21.50 -0.34 -26.46
C SER A 103 -20.74 -1.64 -26.23
N PHE A 104 -20.49 -2.02 -24.97
CA PHE A 104 -19.88 -3.31 -24.66
C PHE A 104 -20.77 -4.48 -25.04
N VAL A 105 -22.09 -4.36 -24.80
CA VAL A 105 -23.07 -5.40 -25.11
C VAL A 105 -23.18 -5.62 -26.63
N THR A 106 -23.33 -4.53 -27.38
CA THR A 106 -23.41 -4.55 -28.85
C THR A 106 -22.13 -5.10 -29.50
N THR A 107 -20.95 -4.69 -29.02
CA THR A 107 -19.66 -5.17 -29.53
C THR A 107 -19.45 -6.67 -29.26
N ALA A 108 -20.03 -7.21 -28.19
CA ALA A 108 -19.88 -8.61 -27.81
C ALA A 108 -20.81 -9.57 -28.58
N LYS A 109 -21.62 -9.07 -29.54
CA LYS A 109 -22.62 -9.86 -30.30
C LYS A 109 -23.58 -10.64 -29.38
N ILE A 110 -23.84 -10.11 -28.20
CA ILE A 110 -24.87 -10.63 -27.30
C ILE A 110 -26.20 -10.39 -28.00
N SER A 111 -27.04 -11.42 -28.12
CA SER A 111 -28.32 -11.32 -28.80
C SER A 111 -29.13 -10.15 -28.23
N VAL A 112 -29.59 -9.29 -29.14
CA VAL A 112 -30.26 -7.99 -28.92
C VAL A 112 -31.56 -8.10 -28.08
N GLU A 113 -32.02 -9.31 -27.78
CA GLU A 113 -33.27 -9.57 -27.04
C GLU A 113 -33.17 -9.38 -25.53
N ILE A 114 -31.98 -9.09 -24.98
CA ILE A 114 -31.79 -9.00 -23.53
C ILE A 114 -31.81 -7.54 -23.09
N SER A 115 -33.01 -7.00 -22.86
CA SER A 115 -33.14 -5.74 -22.10
C SER A 115 -32.90 -6.03 -20.62
N CYS A 116 -31.82 -5.47 -20.07
CA CYS A 116 -31.46 -5.63 -18.66
C CYS A 116 -32.05 -4.55 -17.74
N ASP A 117 -32.90 -3.66 -18.25
CA ASP A 117 -33.52 -2.56 -17.49
C ASP A 117 -32.50 -1.77 -16.65
N ILE A 118 -31.33 -1.50 -17.24
CA ILE A 118 -30.28 -0.69 -16.63
C ILE A 118 -30.40 0.71 -17.22
N THR A 119 -30.94 1.64 -16.44
CA THR A 119 -31.18 3.02 -16.86
C THR A 119 -30.22 3.97 -16.16
N SER A 120 -30.12 5.21 -16.66
CA SER A 120 -29.31 6.25 -16.02
C SER A 120 -29.88 6.73 -14.69
N GLU A 121 -31.13 6.36 -14.36
CA GLU A 121 -31.78 6.70 -13.08
C GLU A 121 -31.02 6.15 -11.87
N VAL A 122 -30.32 5.02 -11.96
CA VAL A 122 -29.56 4.52 -10.79
C VAL A 122 -28.26 5.29 -10.54
N LEU A 123 -27.91 6.21 -11.44
CA LEU A 123 -26.68 7.00 -11.43
C LEU A 123 -26.93 8.50 -11.26
N SER A 124 -28.09 9.02 -11.67
CA SER A 124 -28.28 10.46 -11.79
C SER A 124 -28.55 11.18 -10.47
N GLU A 125 -28.13 12.43 -10.39
CA GLU A 125 -28.40 13.30 -9.23
C GLU A 125 -29.90 13.53 -9.02
N ASP A 126 -30.68 13.61 -10.10
CA ASP A 126 -32.11 13.96 -10.03
C ASP A 126 -32.93 12.84 -9.38
N SER A 127 -32.65 11.58 -9.74
CA SER A 127 -33.27 10.41 -9.11
C SER A 127 -32.69 10.14 -7.71
N GLY A 128 -31.38 10.34 -7.51
CA GLY A 128 -30.73 10.10 -6.24
C GLY A 128 -31.17 11.07 -5.14
N LYS A 129 -31.47 12.34 -5.47
CA LYS A 129 -32.09 13.29 -4.53
C LYS A 129 -33.45 12.81 -4.02
N ALA A 130 -34.19 12.02 -4.80
CA ALA A 130 -35.45 11.43 -4.36
C ALA A 130 -35.26 10.39 -3.23
N CYS A 131 -34.05 9.87 -3.02
CA CYS A 131 -33.71 8.99 -1.91
C CYS A 131 -33.42 9.75 -0.59
N GLY A 132 -33.24 11.08 -0.69
CA GLY A 132 -32.91 11.99 0.40
C GLY A 132 -32.05 13.14 -0.12
N ASN A 133 -32.44 14.39 0.18
CA ASN A 133 -31.76 15.59 -0.32
C ASN A 133 -30.27 15.66 0.08
N ASP A 134 -29.91 15.01 1.19
CA ASP A 134 -28.57 15.00 1.76
C ASP A 134 -27.94 13.60 1.69
N LEU A 135 -28.22 12.76 0.69
CA LEU A 135 -27.63 11.41 0.52
C LEU A 135 -26.91 11.26 -0.83
N THR A 136 -26.04 12.21 -1.15
CA THR A 136 -25.38 12.32 -2.47
C THR A 136 -23.92 11.87 -2.44
N THR A 137 -23.32 11.80 -1.26
CA THR A 137 -21.91 11.43 -1.04
C THR A 137 -21.77 10.27 -0.07
N VAL A 138 -20.61 9.60 -0.05
CA VAL A 138 -20.28 8.59 0.97
C VAL A 138 -20.27 9.23 2.37
N TYR A 139 -19.83 10.49 2.47
CA TYR A 139 -19.78 11.24 3.73
C TYR A 139 -21.18 11.55 4.27
N ASP A 140 -22.14 11.80 3.40
CA ASP A 140 -23.54 12.01 3.77
C ASP A 140 -24.11 10.78 4.50
N PHE A 141 -23.91 9.59 3.94
CA PHE A 141 -24.29 8.34 4.60
C PHE A 141 -23.55 8.13 5.92
N PHE A 142 -22.28 8.51 5.98
CA PHE A 142 -21.50 8.48 7.21
C PHE A 142 -22.10 9.40 8.28
N SER A 143 -22.42 10.65 7.92
CA SER A 143 -23.07 11.64 8.79
C SER A 143 -24.45 11.17 9.27
N ALA A 144 -25.30 10.70 8.35
CA ALA A 144 -26.63 10.17 8.64
C ALA A 144 -26.60 8.96 9.58
N ALA A 145 -25.51 8.17 9.55
CA ALA A 145 -25.32 7.02 10.43
C ALA A 145 -24.64 7.37 11.76
N ASN A 146 -24.58 8.65 12.14
CA ASN A 146 -23.79 9.13 13.28
C ASN A 146 -22.34 8.61 13.24
N HIS A 147 -21.71 8.72 12.07
CA HIS A 147 -20.30 8.38 11.82
C HIS A 147 -19.95 6.91 12.05
N THR A 148 -20.96 6.03 12.13
CA THR A 148 -20.76 4.59 12.32
C THR A 148 -21.04 3.79 11.05
N TYR A 149 -20.94 4.39 9.86
CA TYR A 149 -21.18 3.70 8.58
C TYR A 149 -19.86 3.12 8.02
N PRO A 150 -19.80 1.87 7.54
CA PRO A 150 -20.89 0.89 7.35
C PRO A 150 -21.36 0.20 8.65
N GLY A 151 -20.57 0.26 9.73
CA GLY A 151 -20.93 -0.24 11.06
C GLY A 151 -20.17 -1.49 11.49
N TYR A 152 -19.90 -1.61 12.80
CA TYR A 152 -19.09 -2.67 13.40
C TYR A 152 -19.54 -4.05 12.96
N MET A 153 -20.84 -4.29 13.12
CA MET A 153 -21.43 -5.60 12.83
C MET A 153 -21.29 -5.96 11.35
N VAL A 154 -21.57 -5.02 10.44
CA VAL A 154 -21.44 -5.24 8.98
C VAL A 154 -20.00 -5.62 8.62
N GLY A 155 -19.02 -4.85 9.08
CA GLY A 155 -17.61 -5.14 8.83
C GLY A 155 -17.20 -6.52 9.33
N SER A 156 -17.55 -6.85 10.59
CA SER A 156 -17.23 -8.14 11.19
C SER A 156 -17.94 -9.32 10.52
N GLY A 157 -19.22 -9.16 10.17
CA GLY A 157 -20.06 -10.22 9.61
C GLY A 157 -19.77 -10.49 8.14
N CYS A 158 -19.24 -9.49 7.42
CA CYS A 158 -18.81 -9.65 6.03
C CYS A 158 -17.33 -10.07 5.92
N HIS A 159 -16.52 -9.94 6.96
CA HIS A 159 -15.09 -10.21 6.83
C HIS A 159 -14.79 -11.69 6.51
N GLY A 160 -14.14 -11.93 5.36
CA GLY A 160 -13.62 -13.26 5.01
C GLY A 160 -14.67 -14.36 4.86
N THR A 161 -15.97 -14.04 4.98
CA THR A 161 -17.04 -15.03 4.92
C THR A 161 -17.26 -15.51 3.48
N THR A 162 -17.55 -16.80 3.35
CA THR A 162 -18.09 -17.42 2.13
C THR A 162 -19.60 -17.62 2.22
N ASP A 163 -20.17 -17.60 3.43
CA ASP A 163 -21.61 -17.60 3.68
C ASP A 163 -22.11 -16.15 3.79
N CYS A 164 -22.96 -15.76 2.86
CA CYS A 164 -23.45 -14.39 2.74
C CYS A 164 -24.71 -14.09 3.54
N SER A 165 -25.31 -15.08 4.23
CA SER A 165 -26.54 -14.90 5.00
C SER A 165 -26.41 -13.81 6.07
N VAL A 166 -25.39 -13.92 6.93
CA VAL A 166 -25.12 -12.96 8.01
C VAL A 166 -24.74 -11.59 7.45
N CYS A 167 -23.84 -11.54 6.46
CA CYS A 167 -23.40 -10.30 5.84
C CYS A 167 -24.57 -9.53 5.22
N ASN A 168 -25.42 -10.20 4.43
CA ASN A 168 -26.57 -9.59 3.78
C ASN A 168 -27.65 -9.12 4.78
N SER A 169 -27.88 -9.89 5.87
CA SER A 169 -28.78 -9.47 6.94
C SER A 169 -28.30 -8.17 7.59
N LEU A 170 -27.01 -8.11 7.95
CA LEU A 170 -26.44 -6.95 8.62
C LEU A 170 -26.41 -5.70 7.73
N ILE A 171 -26.13 -5.86 6.43
CA ILE A 171 -26.24 -4.78 5.44
C ILE A 171 -27.67 -4.25 5.40
N SER A 172 -28.66 -5.15 5.32
CA SER A 172 -30.08 -4.78 5.23
C SER A 172 -30.57 -4.07 6.49
N ASP A 173 -30.28 -4.63 7.67
CA ASP A 173 -30.63 -4.04 8.97
C ASP A 173 -30.05 -2.63 9.12
N ARG A 174 -28.83 -2.43 8.62
CA ARG A 174 -28.17 -1.14 8.67
C ARG A 174 -28.83 -0.11 7.76
N ILE A 175 -29.21 -0.50 6.54
CA ILE A 175 -29.95 0.37 5.61
C ILE A 175 -31.32 0.73 6.20
N VAL A 176 -32.02 -0.24 6.81
CA VAL A 176 -33.30 0.01 7.50
C VAL A 176 -33.13 0.97 8.67
N SER A 177 -32.06 0.82 9.46
CA SER A 177 -31.76 1.74 10.56
C SER A 177 -31.53 3.18 10.09
N LEU A 178 -30.90 3.38 8.93
CA LEU A 178 -30.75 4.71 8.31
C LEU A 178 -32.08 5.25 7.80
N GLY A 179 -32.89 4.39 7.18
CA GLY A 179 -34.20 4.73 6.66
C GLY A 179 -35.20 5.26 7.69
N ARG A 180 -34.98 4.99 9.00
CA ARG A 180 -35.77 5.62 10.08
C ARG A 180 -35.54 7.13 10.21
N GLY A 181 -34.36 7.62 9.82
CA GLY A 181 -34.05 9.05 9.74
C GLY A 181 -34.40 9.66 8.38
N THR A 182 -34.32 8.85 7.30
CA THR A 182 -34.61 9.28 5.92
C THR A 182 -35.55 8.26 5.25
N GLY A 183 -36.87 8.37 5.47
CA GLY A 183 -37.86 7.40 4.97
C GLY A 183 -37.82 7.15 3.46
N ALA A 184 -37.40 8.17 2.69
CA ALA A 184 -37.17 8.09 1.25
C ALA A 184 -36.13 7.02 0.85
N LEU A 185 -35.16 6.70 1.71
CA LEU A 185 -34.12 5.70 1.42
C LEU A 185 -34.70 4.29 1.25
N LEU A 186 -35.83 4.00 1.91
CA LEU A 186 -36.50 2.70 1.85
C LEU A 186 -37.61 2.65 0.79
N SER A 187 -37.85 3.77 0.09
CA SER A 187 -38.98 3.90 -0.84
C SER A 187 -38.83 3.06 -2.11
N THR A 188 -37.59 2.86 -2.59
CA THR A 188 -37.32 2.13 -3.83
C THR A 188 -36.09 1.23 -3.72
N PRO A 189 -36.02 0.15 -4.53
CA PRO A 189 -34.81 -0.66 -4.65
C PRO A 189 -33.59 0.13 -5.11
N ALA A 190 -33.78 1.17 -5.93
CA ALA A 190 -32.69 2.04 -6.40
C ALA A 190 -32.05 2.81 -5.22
N CYS A 191 -32.85 3.32 -4.29
CA CYS A 191 -32.37 3.99 -3.09
C CYS A 191 -31.63 3.04 -2.14
N GLN A 192 -32.12 1.82 -1.98
CA GLN A 192 -31.41 0.80 -1.20
C GLN A 192 -30.09 0.41 -1.88
N GLY A 193 -30.06 0.32 -3.22
CA GLY A 193 -28.84 0.10 -4.00
C GLY A 193 -27.84 1.24 -3.89
N LEU A 194 -28.30 2.49 -3.81
CA LEU A 194 -27.46 3.65 -3.53
C LEU A 194 -26.75 3.50 -2.17
N ALA A 195 -27.49 3.08 -1.14
CA ALA A 195 -26.91 2.78 0.17
C ALA A 195 -25.90 1.63 0.10
N GLN A 196 -26.19 0.54 -0.61
CA GLN A 196 -25.22 -0.56 -0.77
C GLN A 196 -23.91 -0.11 -1.43
N VAL A 197 -23.97 0.76 -2.44
CA VAL A 197 -22.78 1.36 -3.07
C VAL A 197 -22.03 2.21 -2.07
N ALA A 198 -22.71 3.11 -1.35
CA ALA A 198 -22.09 3.93 -0.32
C ALA A 198 -21.42 3.09 0.77
N MET A 199 -22.10 2.03 1.24
CA MET A 199 -21.61 1.12 2.26
C MET A 199 -20.35 0.41 1.82
N THR A 200 -20.36 -0.14 0.60
CA THR A 200 -19.24 -0.88 0.04
C THR A 200 -18.07 0.04 -0.28
N ALA A 201 -18.33 1.27 -0.72
CA ALA A 201 -17.30 2.29 -0.94
C ALA A 201 -16.65 2.76 0.36
N ALA A 202 -17.43 2.87 1.44
CA ALA A 202 -16.96 3.20 2.78
C ALA A 202 -16.23 2.04 3.48
N ALA A 203 -16.43 0.80 3.02
CA ALA A 203 -15.86 -0.38 3.63
C ALA A 203 -14.34 -0.45 3.44
N TYR A 204 -13.60 -0.38 4.55
CA TYR A 204 -12.15 -0.49 4.56
C TYR A 204 -11.67 -1.54 5.56
N PRO A 205 -10.61 -2.30 5.24
CA PRO A 205 -9.90 -2.33 3.97
C PRO A 205 -10.67 -3.05 2.89
N VAL A 206 -10.16 -2.94 1.67
CA VAL A 206 -10.74 -3.46 0.44
C VAL A 206 -11.15 -4.95 0.53
N ILE A 207 -10.58 -5.74 1.45
CA ILE A 207 -11.04 -7.11 1.69
C ILE A 207 -12.49 -7.17 2.19
N ILE A 208 -12.94 -6.22 3.02
CA ILE A 208 -14.34 -6.11 3.44
C ILE A 208 -15.18 -5.65 2.27
N ALA A 209 -14.76 -4.59 1.55
CA ALA A 209 -15.48 -4.13 0.36
C ALA A 209 -15.67 -5.25 -0.66
N ASN A 210 -14.63 -6.06 -0.88
CA ASN A 210 -14.68 -7.25 -1.72
C ASN A 210 -15.62 -8.32 -1.18
N SER A 211 -15.59 -8.63 0.12
CA SER A 211 -16.53 -9.59 0.70
C SER A 211 -17.98 -9.12 0.58
N MET A 212 -18.24 -7.84 0.83
CA MET A 212 -19.56 -7.24 0.63
C MET A 212 -19.99 -7.33 -0.83
N ALA A 213 -19.10 -6.95 -1.77
CA ALA A 213 -19.36 -7.04 -3.20
C ALA A 213 -19.57 -8.48 -3.68
N ARG A 214 -18.86 -9.46 -3.09
CA ARG A 214 -19.07 -10.89 -3.34
C ARG A 214 -20.45 -11.34 -2.86
N CYS A 215 -20.88 -10.87 -1.69
CA CYS A 215 -22.19 -11.24 -1.15
C CYS A 215 -23.38 -10.57 -1.83
N LEU A 216 -23.22 -9.32 -2.28
CA LEU A 216 -24.26 -8.57 -2.98
C LEU A 216 -24.33 -8.93 -4.47
N HIS A 217 -23.18 -9.11 -5.11
CA HIS A 217 -23.08 -9.15 -6.57
C HIS A 217 -22.10 -10.21 -7.13
N GLN A 218 -21.53 -11.07 -6.29
CA GLN A 218 -20.56 -12.12 -6.69
C GLN A 218 -19.34 -11.56 -7.44
N VAL A 219 -18.87 -10.37 -7.04
CA VAL A 219 -17.72 -9.69 -7.65
C VAL A 219 -16.76 -9.14 -6.59
N ASP A 220 -15.51 -8.96 -6.97
CA ASP A 220 -14.55 -8.21 -6.15
C ASP A 220 -14.41 -6.78 -6.69
N ILE A 221 -14.36 -5.79 -5.80
CA ILE A 221 -14.13 -4.39 -6.18
C ILE A 221 -12.72 -4.21 -6.71
N LYS A 222 -11.74 -4.83 -6.08
CA LYS A 222 -10.36 -4.85 -6.55
C LYS A 222 -9.70 -6.14 -6.09
N PRO A 223 -9.01 -6.89 -6.96
CA PRO A 223 -8.30 -8.08 -6.53
C PRO A 223 -7.30 -7.73 -5.43
N VAL A 224 -7.35 -8.46 -4.32
CA VAL A 224 -6.40 -8.33 -3.21
C VAL A 224 -5.52 -9.56 -3.21
N THR A 225 -4.22 -9.37 -3.45
CA THR A 225 -3.22 -10.40 -3.20
C THR A 225 -2.87 -10.38 -1.72
N LEU A 226 -3.50 -11.26 -0.94
CA LEU A 226 -3.10 -11.48 0.45
C LEU A 226 -1.74 -12.18 0.46
N ALA A 227 -0.75 -11.57 1.13
CA ALA A 227 0.48 -12.27 1.43
C ALA A 227 0.16 -13.43 2.38
N PRO A 228 0.55 -14.68 2.06
CA PRO A 228 0.26 -15.84 2.91
C PRO A 228 1.01 -15.80 4.25
N LYS A 229 2.04 -14.95 4.35
CA LYS A 229 2.84 -14.72 5.55
C LYS A 229 3.11 -13.23 5.73
N CYS A 230 3.18 -12.79 6.97
CA CYS A 230 3.68 -11.46 7.29
C CYS A 230 5.21 -11.47 7.25
N THR A 231 5.78 -10.92 6.17
CA THR A 231 7.24 -10.78 6.00
C THR A 231 7.73 -9.37 6.28
N ILE A 232 6.85 -8.49 6.79
CA ILE A 232 7.22 -7.13 7.20
C ILE A 232 8.28 -7.18 8.30
N TRP A 233 8.33 -8.27 9.07
CA TRP A 233 9.27 -8.48 10.15
C TRP A 233 9.98 -9.81 10.10
N ASP A 234 11.17 -9.81 10.69
CA ASP A 234 11.80 -11.03 11.15
C ASP A 234 11.24 -11.40 12.54
N TRP A 235 10.28 -12.32 12.55
CA TRP A 235 9.64 -12.81 13.78
C TRP A 235 10.62 -13.41 14.79
N ASN A 236 11.84 -13.77 14.37
CA ASN A 236 12.89 -14.24 15.28
C ASN A 236 13.50 -13.12 16.12
N THR A 237 13.35 -11.86 15.69
CA THR A 237 13.86 -10.67 16.39
C THR A 237 12.90 -10.14 17.45
N ILE A 238 11.71 -10.70 17.58
CA ILE A 238 10.72 -10.27 18.58
C ILE A 238 10.92 -11.09 19.86
N ASN A 239 11.04 -10.42 21.02
CA ASN A 239 11.11 -11.12 22.30
C ASN A 239 9.69 -11.44 22.81
N PHE A 240 9.33 -12.72 22.80
CA PHE A 240 8.03 -13.21 23.28
C PHE A 240 7.98 -13.49 24.78
N THR A 241 9.10 -13.37 25.50
CA THR A 241 9.23 -13.81 26.90
C THR A 241 8.15 -13.20 27.78
N SER A 242 7.98 -11.88 27.75
CA SER A 242 7.00 -11.18 28.59
C SER A 242 5.56 -11.67 28.36
N ALA A 243 5.17 -11.85 27.08
CA ALA A 243 3.85 -12.40 26.75
C ALA A 243 3.69 -13.86 27.19
N VAL A 244 4.73 -14.69 27.07
CA VAL A 244 4.70 -16.09 27.54
C VAL A 244 4.59 -16.15 29.07
N LEU A 245 5.30 -15.29 29.80
CA LEU A 245 5.21 -15.23 31.27
C LEU A 245 3.80 -14.88 31.75
N SER A 246 3.16 -13.88 31.12
CA SER A 246 1.85 -13.39 31.55
C SER A 246 0.65 -14.15 30.95
N CYS A 247 0.74 -14.63 29.71
CA CYS A 247 -0.35 -15.31 29.00
C CYS A 247 -0.19 -16.83 28.91
N GLY A 248 1.00 -17.35 29.21
CA GLY A 248 1.29 -18.77 29.24
C GLY A 248 0.95 -19.42 30.58
N PRO A 249 1.45 -20.64 30.83
CA PRO A 249 1.10 -21.43 32.01
C PRO A 249 1.47 -20.77 33.34
N GLN A 250 2.50 -19.91 33.35
CA GLN A 250 3.02 -19.29 34.58
C GLN A 250 2.13 -18.14 35.09
N GLN A 251 1.37 -17.49 34.22
CA GLN A 251 0.42 -16.41 34.55
C GLN A 251 0.99 -15.28 35.44
N ILE A 252 2.28 -14.93 35.28
CA ILE A 252 2.91 -13.83 36.01
C ILE A 252 2.27 -12.51 35.56
N ARG A 253 1.59 -11.79 36.47
CA ARG A 253 0.83 -10.57 36.13
C ARG A 253 -0.15 -10.82 34.98
N ALA A 254 -1.03 -11.82 35.15
CA ALA A 254 -2.06 -12.16 34.16
C ALA A 254 -2.92 -10.95 33.75
N ASP A 255 -3.08 -9.94 34.63
CA ASP A 255 -3.72 -8.65 34.35
C ASP A 255 -3.08 -7.89 33.16
N ARG A 256 -1.84 -8.20 32.82
CA ARG A 256 -1.08 -7.58 31.72
C ARG A 256 -1.05 -8.40 30.45
N CYS A 257 -1.59 -9.62 30.45
CA CYS A 257 -1.56 -10.50 29.28
C CYS A 257 -2.09 -9.82 28.01
N CYS A 258 -3.29 -9.24 28.04
CA CYS A 258 -3.84 -8.59 26.85
C CYS A 258 -3.08 -7.32 26.45
N ASN A 259 -2.56 -6.55 27.40
CA ASN A 259 -1.72 -5.39 27.09
C ASN A 259 -0.42 -5.81 26.37
N LEU A 260 0.19 -6.92 26.78
CA LEU A 260 1.37 -7.48 26.13
C LEU A 260 1.07 -7.98 24.72
N ILE A 261 0.02 -8.77 24.57
CA ILE A 261 -0.42 -9.25 23.25
C ILE A 261 -0.77 -8.07 22.32
N LEU A 262 -1.48 -7.06 22.82
CA LEU A 262 -1.82 -5.84 22.07
C LEU A 262 -0.59 -5.00 21.76
N GLY A 263 0.40 -4.92 22.65
CA GLY A 263 1.67 -4.26 22.39
C GLY A 263 2.44 -4.96 21.27
N MET A 264 2.56 -6.29 21.31
CA MET A 264 3.18 -7.08 20.25
C MET A 264 2.41 -6.99 18.93
N TYR A 265 1.07 -6.88 18.99
CA TYR A 265 0.25 -6.69 17.80
C TYR A 265 0.26 -5.25 17.28
N GLY A 266 0.41 -4.24 18.13
CA GLY A 266 0.47 -2.82 17.74
C GLY A 266 1.75 -2.49 16.96
N GLN A 267 2.77 -3.33 17.10
CA GLN A 267 3.88 -3.36 16.18
C GLN A 267 3.36 -3.78 14.76
N ALA A 268 2.41 -4.73 14.66
CA ALA A 268 2.10 -5.58 13.51
C ALA A 268 0.98 -5.03 12.62
N GLN A 269 1.34 -4.30 11.57
CA GLN A 269 0.42 -3.55 10.72
C GLN A 269 -0.23 -4.36 9.58
N ALA A 270 -0.66 -5.60 9.80
CA ALA A 270 -1.48 -6.31 8.80
C ALA A 270 -2.27 -7.51 9.37
N THR A 271 -3.33 -7.89 8.65
CA THR A 271 -4.11 -9.12 8.91
C THR A 271 -3.27 -10.39 8.88
N ALA A 272 -2.35 -10.51 7.91
CA ALA A 272 -1.41 -11.63 7.83
C ALA A 272 -0.46 -11.70 9.05
N CYS A 273 -0.25 -10.57 9.73
CA CYS A 273 0.58 -10.53 10.93
C CYS A 273 -0.20 -10.96 12.18
N ALA A 274 -1.54 -10.86 12.18
CA ALA A 274 -2.37 -11.37 13.28
C ALA A 274 -2.31 -12.91 13.35
N SER A 275 -2.45 -13.58 12.20
CA SER A 275 -2.36 -15.05 12.14
C SER A 275 -0.97 -15.56 12.50
N GLU A 276 0.08 -14.88 12.02
CA GLU A 276 1.46 -15.25 12.32
C GLU A 276 1.78 -15.02 13.81
N LEU A 277 1.37 -13.89 14.40
CA LEU A 277 1.54 -13.62 15.83
C LEU A 277 0.89 -14.71 16.70
N LYS A 278 -0.34 -15.14 16.35
CA LYS A 278 -1.02 -16.25 17.04
C LYS A 278 -0.22 -17.55 16.96
N ALA A 279 0.29 -17.88 15.77
CA ALA A 279 1.10 -19.08 15.57
C ALA A 279 2.40 -19.03 16.42
N GLN A 280 3.08 -17.88 16.45
CA GLN A 280 4.30 -17.68 17.23
C GLN A 280 4.06 -17.77 18.75
N LEU A 281 2.94 -17.24 19.25
CA LEU A 281 2.53 -17.34 20.66
C LEU A 281 2.18 -18.79 21.04
N ALA A 282 1.38 -19.46 20.21
CA ALA A 282 0.99 -20.86 20.42
C ALA A 282 2.21 -21.80 20.44
N ALA A 283 3.15 -21.60 19.52
CA ALA A 283 4.41 -22.36 19.47
C ALA A 283 5.27 -22.22 20.75
N ARG A 284 5.01 -21.19 21.56
CA ARG A 284 5.73 -20.90 22.82
C ARG A 284 4.87 -21.17 24.07
N GLY A 285 3.77 -21.91 23.92
CA GLY A 285 2.96 -22.39 25.04
C GLY A 285 1.87 -21.43 25.52
N VAL A 286 1.59 -20.34 24.81
CA VAL A 286 0.43 -19.48 25.10
C VAL A 286 -0.84 -20.13 24.55
N ASN A 287 -1.93 -20.07 25.32
CA ASN A 287 -3.22 -20.62 24.88
C ASN A 287 -3.67 -19.94 23.57
N PRO A 288 -3.98 -20.68 22.49
CA PRO A 288 -4.42 -20.11 21.21
C PRO A 288 -5.67 -19.23 21.31
N ALA A 289 -6.52 -19.42 22.32
CA ALA A 289 -7.69 -18.59 22.57
C ALA A 289 -7.36 -17.28 23.30
N ALA A 290 -6.16 -17.11 23.87
CA ALA A 290 -5.79 -15.88 24.59
C ALA A 290 -5.73 -14.65 23.67
N PRO A 291 -5.09 -14.70 22.48
CA PRO A 291 -5.17 -13.61 21.52
C PRO A 291 -6.60 -13.23 21.12
N ASP A 292 -7.50 -14.20 20.93
CA ASP A 292 -8.91 -13.94 20.59
C ASP A 292 -9.66 -13.25 21.74
N LYS A 293 -9.41 -13.67 23.00
CA LYS A 293 -9.94 -13.00 24.20
C LYS A 293 -9.42 -11.57 24.35
N CYS A 294 -8.20 -11.32 23.89
CA CYS A 294 -7.59 -9.98 23.84
C CYS A 294 -7.98 -9.18 22.58
N LEU A 295 -9.02 -9.62 21.87
CA LEU A 295 -9.57 -8.99 20.68
C LEU A 295 -8.61 -8.94 19.47
N ILE A 296 -7.50 -9.69 19.51
CA ILE A 296 -6.65 -9.89 18.32
C ILE A 296 -7.35 -10.88 17.40
N ASN A 297 -8.28 -10.37 16.61
CA ASN A 297 -8.88 -11.08 15.50
C ASN A 297 -8.47 -10.40 14.19
N PRO A 298 -8.51 -11.11 13.04
CA PRO A 298 -8.27 -10.49 11.74
C PRO A 298 -9.17 -9.28 11.50
N THR A 299 -10.38 -9.25 12.09
CA THR A 299 -11.28 -8.09 12.00
C THR A 299 -10.77 -6.84 12.72
N LEU A 300 -9.82 -6.95 13.67
CA LEU A 300 -9.32 -5.83 14.48
C LEU A 300 -8.68 -4.73 13.63
N THR A 301 -7.92 -5.12 12.60
CA THR A 301 -7.32 -4.21 11.61
C THR A 301 -8.26 -3.86 10.46
N LEU A 302 -9.44 -4.48 10.44
CA LEU A 302 -10.41 -4.34 9.36
C LEU A 302 -11.57 -3.44 9.73
N HIS A 303 -11.47 -2.76 10.85
CA HIS A 303 -12.45 -1.81 11.30
C HIS A 303 -12.34 -0.54 10.46
N GLY A 304 -13.08 -0.50 9.34
CA GLY A 304 -13.32 0.70 8.55
C GLY A 304 -14.18 1.71 9.31
N TYR A 305 -13.62 2.29 10.36
CA TYR A 305 -14.17 3.49 11.01
C TYR A 305 -13.15 4.60 10.86
N GLY A 306 -13.57 5.66 10.18
CA GLY A 306 -13.01 6.98 10.41
C GLY A 306 -13.09 7.30 11.90
N CYS A 307 -12.06 7.90 12.50
CA CYS A 307 -12.33 8.75 13.66
C CYS A 307 -13.04 10.03 13.16
N TYR A 308 -13.85 10.66 13.99
CA TYR A 308 -14.45 11.96 13.68
C TYR A 308 -13.38 12.98 13.24
N ASN A 309 -13.67 13.70 12.16
CA ASN A 309 -12.82 14.72 11.56
C ASN A 309 -11.45 14.24 10.98
N TYR A 310 -11.00 13.01 11.24
CA TYR A 310 -9.79 12.43 10.63
C TYR A 310 -9.82 10.89 10.60
N THR A 311 -9.42 10.32 9.46
CA THR A 311 -8.74 9.01 9.34
C THR A 311 -9.56 7.75 9.06
N THR A 312 -9.75 7.43 7.77
CA THR A 312 -9.48 6.04 7.33
C THR A 312 -7.98 5.74 7.55
N LEU A 313 -7.52 4.48 7.49
CA LEU A 313 -6.09 4.13 7.61
C LEU A 313 -5.14 4.90 6.65
N LEU A 314 -5.70 5.63 5.68
CA LEU A 314 -5.00 6.33 4.61
C LEU A 314 -5.07 7.86 4.73
N GLN A 315 -6.01 8.38 5.51
CA GLN A 315 -5.97 9.77 5.96
C GLN A 315 -5.25 9.76 7.30
N ARG A 316 -4.10 10.42 7.43
CA ARG A 316 -3.35 10.43 8.70
C ARG A 316 -3.95 11.41 9.71
N ALA A 317 -3.71 11.19 11.00
CA ALA A 317 -3.98 12.18 12.01
C ALA A 317 -3.21 13.49 11.70
N PRO A 318 -3.66 14.66 12.16
CA PRO A 318 -2.91 15.90 12.00
C PRO A 318 -1.51 15.81 12.62
N SER A 319 -0.50 16.46 12.02
CA SER A 319 0.87 16.47 12.56
C SER A 319 0.93 16.96 14.02
N ARG A 320 0.09 17.95 14.39
CA ARG A 320 -0.03 18.44 15.77
C ARG A 320 -0.27 17.33 16.79
N ILE A 321 -1.01 16.29 16.40
CA ILE A 321 -1.37 15.18 17.29
C ILE A 321 -0.15 14.27 17.50
N TYR A 322 0.61 14.01 16.43
CA TYR A 322 1.86 13.25 16.53
C TYR A 322 2.88 13.98 17.42
N GLU A 323 3.04 15.29 17.21
CA GLU A 323 3.92 16.13 18.03
C GLU A 323 3.50 16.10 19.50
N GLN A 324 2.21 16.28 19.79
CA GLN A 324 1.67 16.22 21.14
C GLN A 324 1.96 14.88 21.82
N LEU A 325 1.72 13.75 21.13
CA LEU A 325 2.05 12.43 21.68
C LEU A 325 3.55 12.24 21.89
N GLU A 326 4.39 12.66 20.97
CA GLU A 326 5.84 12.51 21.10
C GLU A 326 6.38 13.23 22.35
N THR A 327 5.80 14.37 22.73
CA THR A 327 6.23 15.07 23.96
C THR A 327 6.00 14.27 25.25
N VAL A 328 5.06 13.31 25.26
CA VAL A 328 4.65 12.57 26.47
C VAL A 328 4.84 11.06 26.39
N CYS A 329 4.99 10.50 25.19
CA CYS A 329 5.12 9.06 24.93
C CYS A 329 6.54 8.66 24.51
N ASN A 330 7.44 9.61 24.29
CA ASN A 330 8.85 9.32 24.08
C ASN A 330 9.57 9.19 25.43
N PRO A 331 10.04 7.99 25.81
CA PRO A 331 10.71 7.79 27.10
C PRO A 331 12.08 8.47 27.20
N ALA A 332 12.68 8.90 26.08
CA ALA A 332 13.92 9.67 26.11
C ALA A 332 13.72 11.10 26.63
N THR A 333 12.49 11.62 26.58
CA THR A 333 12.16 13.02 26.88
C THR A 333 11.04 13.19 27.92
N SER A 334 10.41 12.11 28.39
CA SER A 334 9.26 12.16 29.30
C SER A 334 9.21 10.98 30.28
N ASP A 335 8.44 11.11 31.36
CA ASP A 335 8.28 10.09 32.42
C ASP A 335 7.18 9.05 32.14
N CYS A 336 6.58 9.08 30.94
CA CYS A 336 5.51 8.20 30.48
C CYS A 336 4.19 8.24 31.26
N THR A 337 4.09 9.03 32.34
CA THR A 337 2.87 9.07 33.16
C THR A 337 1.69 9.66 32.40
N GLN A 338 1.97 10.65 31.55
CA GLN A 338 0.98 11.35 30.72
C GLN A 338 0.76 10.73 29.35
N CYS A 339 1.56 9.73 28.94
CA CYS A 339 1.42 9.12 27.61
C CYS A 339 0.02 8.55 27.40
N LYS A 340 -0.38 7.59 28.25
CA LYS A 340 -1.68 6.94 28.15
C LYS A 340 -2.85 7.93 28.32
N PRO A 341 -2.91 8.81 29.34
CA PRO A 341 -3.97 9.82 29.47
C PRO A 341 -4.10 10.75 28.26
N THR A 342 -2.97 11.26 27.74
CA THR A 342 -2.97 12.13 26.55
C THR A 342 -3.48 11.37 25.33
N PHE A 343 -3.07 10.11 25.18
CA PHE A 343 -3.55 9.23 24.12
C PHE A 343 -5.07 9.06 24.15
N PHE A 344 -5.66 8.85 25.34
CA PHE A 344 -7.12 8.80 25.50
C PHE A 344 -7.80 10.13 25.20
N SER A 345 -7.23 11.25 25.67
CA SER A 345 -7.77 12.58 25.41
C SER A 345 -7.80 12.91 23.91
N VAL A 346 -6.73 12.57 23.20
CA VAL A 346 -6.65 12.73 21.74
C VAL A 346 -7.65 11.82 21.06
N ALA A 347 -7.76 10.55 21.47
CA ALA A 347 -8.72 9.63 20.89
C ALA A 347 -10.17 10.10 21.12
N ASP A 348 -10.48 10.72 22.26
CA ASP A 348 -11.79 11.29 22.56
C ASP A 348 -12.09 12.52 21.67
N GLU A 349 -11.13 13.45 21.54
CA GLU A 349 -11.22 14.58 20.61
C GLU A 349 -11.44 14.11 19.16
N LEU A 350 -10.67 13.10 18.74
CA LEU A 350 -10.77 12.51 17.41
C LEU A 350 -12.03 11.67 17.24
N ALA A 351 -12.59 11.05 18.28
CA ALA A 351 -13.79 10.22 18.12
C ALA A 351 -15.07 11.05 18.16
N ASN A 352 -15.12 12.13 18.95
CA ASN A 352 -16.27 13.00 19.17
C ASN A 352 -17.60 12.21 19.28
N THR A 353 -17.63 11.23 20.18
CA THR A 353 -18.75 10.30 20.33
C THR A 353 -19.03 10.02 21.79
N THR A 354 -20.25 9.58 22.09
CA THR A 354 -20.59 8.97 23.38
C THR A 354 -20.52 7.43 23.35
N SER A 355 -20.29 6.84 22.17
CA SER A 355 -20.17 5.39 22.01
C SER A 355 -18.78 4.91 22.43
N VAL A 356 -18.71 4.23 23.58
CA VAL A 356 -17.48 3.59 24.08
C VAL A 356 -16.87 2.63 23.05
N GLN A 357 -17.72 1.92 22.30
CA GLN A 357 -17.26 1.01 21.25
C GLN A 357 -16.54 1.76 20.12
N TYR A 358 -17.11 2.88 19.67
CA TYR A 358 -16.51 3.70 18.62
C TYR A 358 -15.25 4.41 19.08
N LEU A 359 -15.22 4.90 20.32
CA LEU A 359 -14.02 5.45 20.96
C LEU A 359 -12.87 4.44 20.96
N ASN A 360 -13.13 3.21 21.40
CA ASN A 360 -12.11 2.15 21.45
C ASN A 360 -11.56 1.81 20.04
N LEU A 361 -12.44 1.80 19.04
CA LEU A 361 -12.05 1.56 17.65
C LEU A 361 -11.22 2.71 17.10
N CYS A 362 -11.62 3.96 17.38
CA CYS A 362 -10.86 5.14 17.00
C CYS A 362 -9.46 5.15 17.64
N MET A 363 -9.38 4.86 18.94
CA MET A 363 -8.12 4.73 19.67
C MET A 363 -7.20 3.68 19.02
N PHE A 364 -7.76 2.53 18.62
CA PHE A 364 -7.01 1.48 17.92
C PHE A 364 -6.49 1.97 16.55
N SER A 365 -7.37 2.55 15.72
CA SER A 365 -7.02 3.07 14.40
C SER A 365 -5.93 4.15 14.46
N PHE A 366 -6.07 5.09 15.38
CA PHE A 366 -5.09 6.15 15.62
C PHE A 366 -3.76 5.58 16.13
N GLY A 367 -3.78 4.62 17.06
CA GLY A 367 -2.58 3.93 17.53
C GLY A 367 -1.81 3.25 16.42
N MET A 368 -2.50 2.54 15.52
CA MET A 368 -1.86 1.92 14.37
C MET A 368 -1.16 2.96 13.46
N GLN A 369 -1.75 4.14 13.27
CA GLN A 369 -1.13 5.21 12.49
C GLN A 369 0.03 5.90 13.21
N TYR A 370 -0.07 6.07 14.53
CA TYR A 370 0.99 6.65 15.36
C TYR A 370 2.22 5.74 15.34
N TYR A 371 2.06 4.47 15.72
CA TYR A 371 3.16 3.51 15.74
C TYR A 371 3.66 3.15 14.33
N GLY A 372 2.80 3.20 13.31
CA GLY A 372 3.19 3.06 11.91
C GLY A 372 3.92 4.24 11.30
N GLY A 373 4.03 5.36 12.02
CA GLY A 373 4.92 6.46 11.63
C GLY A 373 6.40 6.13 11.81
N PHE A 374 6.75 5.12 12.61
CA PHE A 374 8.14 4.79 12.92
C PHE A 374 8.70 3.69 11.99
N PRO A 375 9.95 3.82 11.53
CA PRO A 375 10.54 2.91 10.55
C PRO A 375 11.04 1.59 11.15
N THR A 376 11.29 1.53 12.47
CA THR A 376 11.95 0.39 13.11
C THR A 376 11.27 -0.07 14.40
N LEU A 377 11.42 -1.35 14.73
CA LEU A 377 10.92 -1.92 15.99
C LEU A 377 11.63 -1.30 17.21
N GLU A 378 12.88 -0.86 17.04
CA GLU A 378 13.69 -0.17 18.06
C GLU A 378 13.08 1.17 18.46
N GLU A 379 12.41 1.86 17.54
CA GLU A 379 11.71 3.12 17.83
C GLU A 379 10.31 2.88 18.41
N ILE A 380 9.62 1.83 17.96
CA ILE A 380 8.24 1.53 18.40
C ILE A 380 8.22 0.95 19.82
N THR A 381 9.14 0.03 20.12
CA THR A 381 9.14 -0.76 21.37
C THR A 381 9.21 0.10 22.64
N PRO A 382 10.11 1.11 22.75
CA PRO A 382 10.17 1.98 23.91
C PRO A 382 8.88 2.81 24.11
N ARG A 383 8.24 3.25 23.02
CA ARG A 383 6.98 4.02 23.07
C ARG A 383 5.81 3.17 23.51
N LEU A 384 5.74 1.91 23.06
CA LEU A 384 4.74 0.95 23.56
C LEU A 384 4.97 0.62 25.04
N ASN A 385 6.23 0.44 25.47
CA ASN A 385 6.56 0.25 26.88
C ASN A 385 6.14 1.47 27.71
N CYS A 386 6.36 2.69 27.19
CA CYS A 386 5.94 3.95 27.77
C CYS A 386 4.40 4.04 27.90
N TYR A 387 3.66 3.72 26.84
CA TYR A 387 2.20 3.72 26.83
C TYR A 387 1.58 2.71 27.82
N TYR A 388 2.06 1.47 27.83
CA TYR A 388 1.52 0.42 28.70
C TYR A 388 2.06 0.45 30.13
N ARG A 389 3.19 1.15 30.36
CA ARG A 389 3.94 1.20 31.61
C ARG A 389 4.13 -0.20 32.19
N PHE A 390 4.72 -1.08 31.41
CA PHE A 390 5.03 -2.44 31.86
C PHE A 390 5.99 -2.40 33.05
N PRO A 391 5.81 -3.25 34.07
CA PRO A 391 6.74 -3.33 35.18
C PRO A 391 8.08 -3.93 34.72
N PRO A 392 9.16 -3.70 35.49
CA PRO A 392 10.46 -4.30 35.20
C PRO A 392 10.34 -5.83 35.03
N GLY A 393 10.98 -6.36 34.00
CA GLY A 393 10.95 -7.79 33.66
C GLY A 393 9.75 -8.24 32.81
N LEU A 394 8.77 -7.37 32.54
CA LEU A 394 7.67 -7.62 31.59
C LEU A 394 7.65 -6.62 30.43
N GLU A 395 8.71 -5.85 30.24
CA GLU A 395 8.84 -4.93 29.12
C GLU A 395 8.85 -5.69 27.78
N LEU A 396 8.31 -5.08 26.74
CA LEU A 396 8.50 -5.56 25.38
C LEU A 396 9.98 -5.39 25.01
N GLY A 397 10.53 -6.40 24.36
CA GLY A 397 11.92 -6.40 23.95
C GLY A 397 12.11 -6.88 22.51
N ILE A 398 13.28 -6.58 21.99
CA ILE A 398 13.78 -7.11 20.73
C ILE A 398 14.78 -8.20 21.11
N ALA A 399 14.69 -9.38 20.49
CA ALA A 399 15.65 -10.45 20.72
C ALA A 399 17.02 -9.95 20.23
N GLU A 400 17.99 -9.90 21.14
CA GLU A 400 19.37 -9.62 20.76
C GLU A 400 19.86 -10.74 19.82
N PRO A 401 20.56 -10.42 18.72
CA PRO A 401 21.25 -11.45 17.96
C PRO A 401 22.18 -12.20 18.92
N PRO A 402 22.33 -13.54 18.81
CA PRO A 402 23.19 -14.28 19.71
C PRO A 402 24.58 -13.64 19.68
N SER A 403 25.00 -13.04 20.81
CA SER A 403 26.32 -12.44 20.90
C SER A 403 27.32 -13.55 20.59
N SER A 404 28.00 -13.47 19.45
CA SER A 404 29.03 -14.42 19.08
C SER A 404 30.26 -14.16 19.95
N LYS A 405 30.20 -14.60 21.21
CA LYS A 405 31.40 -14.80 22.02
C LYS A 405 32.14 -16.01 21.46
N ASN A 406 32.78 -15.84 20.31
CA ASN A 406 33.81 -16.76 19.80
C ASN A 406 34.81 -15.97 18.96
N HIS A 407 35.56 -15.09 19.63
CA HIS A 407 36.73 -14.38 19.08
C HIS A 407 37.73 -15.33 18.39
N GLN A 408 37.76 -16.61 18.78
CA GLN A 408 38.66 -17.61 18.20
C GLN A 408 38.32 -18.00 16.75
N GLN A 409 37.05 -17.98 16.33
CA GLN A 409 36.69 -18.32 14.94
C GLN A 409 36.90 -17.15 13.97
N ILE A 410 36.71 -15.91 14.43
CA ILE A 410 36.96 -14.70 13.62
C ILE A 410 38.46 -14.53 13.35
N ALA A 411 39.32 -14.82 14.33
CA ALA A 411 40.77 -14.75 14.17
C ALA A 411 41.31 -15.77 13.16
N LEU A 412 40.76 -17.00 13.13
CA LEU A 412 41.13 -18.04 12.18
C LEU A 412 40.76 -17.68 10.73
N ILE A 413 39.56 -17.12 10.52
CA ILE A 413 39.08 -16.73 9.18
C ILE A 413 39.83 -15.50 8.66
N ALA A 414 40.11 -14.51 9.54
CA ALA A 414 40.90 -13.34 9.17
C ALA A 414 42.35 -13.70 8.79
N GLY A 415 42.95 -14.68 9.48
CA GLY A 415 44.29 -15.19 9.16
C GLY A 415 44.39 -15.84 7.78
N LEU A 416 43.40 -16.65 7.39
CA LEU A 416 43.35 -17.32 6.09
C LEU A 416 43.16 -16.34 4.92
N MET A 417 42.40 -15.27 5.13
CA MET A 417 42.17 -14.23 4.11
C MET A 417 43.41 -13.36 3.88
N ALA A 418 44.19 -13.07 4.92
CA ALA A 418 45.45 -12.33 4.78
C ALA A 418 46.52 -13.15 4.03
N ALA A 419 46.63 -14.44 4.31
CA ALA A 419 47.60 -15.33 3.65
C ALA A 419 47.30 -15.53 2.15
N SER A 420 46.02 -15.66 1.78
CA SER A 420 45.60 -15.79 0.38
C SER A 420 45.81 -14.50 -0.43
N ALA A 421 45.58 -13.34 0.17
CA ALA A 421 45.86 -12.05 -0.47
C ALA A 421 47.37 -11.85 -0.71
N LEU A 422 48.23 -12.20 0.26
CA LEU A 422 49.68 -12.11 0.11
C LEU A 422 50.21 -13.06 -0.97
N MET A 423 49.68 -14.30 -1.05
CA MET A 423 50.03 -15.25 -2.10
C MET A 423 49.63 -14.75 -3.50
N LEU A 424 48.46 -14.12 -3.64
CA LEU A 424 48.02 -13.54 -4.92
C LEU A 424 48.87 -12.34 -5.36
N VAL A 425 49.30 -11.49 -4.42
CA VAL A 425 50.20 -10.37 -4.70
C VAL A 425 51.60 -10.89 -5.10
N ALA A 426 52.12 -11.89 -4.39
CA ALA A 426 53.40 -12.52 -4.75
C ALA A 426 53.34 -13.21 -6.12
N ALA A 427 52.28 -13.98 -6.40
CA ALA A 427 52.09 -14.66 -7.68
C ALA A 427 51.95 -13.68 -8.85
N SER A 428 51.23 -12.57 -8.65
CA SER A 428 51.08 -11.53 -9.67
C SER A 428 52.38 -10.76 -9.90
N ALA A 429 53.17 -10.49 -8.86
CA ALA A 429 54.50 -9.89 -9.00
C ALA A 429 55.47 -10.80 -9.77
N VAL A 430 55.47 -12.11 -9.47
CA VAL A 430 56.27 -13.11 -10.20
C VAL A 430 55.82 -13.20 -11.66
N ALA A 431 54.51 -13.26 -11.91
CA ALA A 431 53.96 -13.28 -13.26
C ALA A 431 54.36 -12.03 -14.07
N LEU A 432 54.34 -10.84 -13.47
CA LEU A 432 54.77 -9.60 -14.10
C LEU A 432 56.28 -9.58 -14.39
N LEU A 433 57.11 -10.12 -13.48
CA LEU A 433 58.55 -10.25 -13.71
C LEU A 433 58.86 -11.23 -14.84
N LEU A 434 58.17 -12.37 -14.90
CA LEU A 434 58.30 -13.35 -15.98
C LEU A 434 57.79 -12.77 -17.31
N TRP A 435 56.72 -11.98 -17.30
CA TRP A 435 56.19 -11.35 -18.50
C TRP A 435 57.11 -10.24 -19.02
N LYS A 436 57.71 -9.45 -18.12
CA LYS A 436 58.72 -8.44 -18.48
C LYS A 436 60.00 -9.08 -19.03
N ARG A 437 60.42 -10.23 -18.48
CA ARG A 437 61.55 -11.02 -19.02
C ARG A 437 61.25 -11.64 -20.38
N ARG A 438 60.03 -12.12 -20.63
CA ARG A 438 59.60 -12.64 -21.94
C ARG A 438 59.40 -11.53 -22.98
N SER A 439 58.92 -10.36 -22.57
CA SER A 439 58.71 -9.21 -23.46
C SER A 439 60.00 -8.55 -23.95
N LEU A 440 61.14 -8.80 -23.30
CA LEU A 440 62.45 -8.35 -23.75
C LEU A 440 63.12 -9.34 -24.72
N HIS A 441 62.61 -10.57 -24.86
CA HIS A 441 63.23 -11.61 -25.68
C HIS A 441 62.38 -12.07 -26.88
N ASN A 442 61.09 -11.75 -26.95
CA ASN A 442 60.28 -12.02 -28.13
C ASN A 442 59.77 -10.73 -28.75
N GLY A 443 60.43 -10.33 -29.83
CA GLY A 443 59.89 -9.42 -30.81
C GLY A 443 58.66 -10.02 -31.50
N ASP A 444 57.67 -9.16 -31.63
CA ASP A 444 56.67 -9.07 -32.69
C ASP A 444 55.32 -9.81 -32.65
N THR A 445 54.31 -8.94 -32.81
CA THR A 445 53.11 -9.01 -33.64
C THR A 445 52.11 -10.14 -33.43
N LYS A 446 50.97 -9.78 -32.82
CA LYS A 446 49.62 -10.12 -33.35
C LYS A 446 48.44 -9.49 -32.59
N THR A 447 48.67 -8.83 -31.45
CA THR A 447 47.57 -8.28 -30.61
C THR A 447 47.39 -6.76 -30.66
N LEU A 448 48.28 -6.01 -31.34
CA LEU A 448 48.18 -4.56 -31.49
C LEU A 448 47.31 -4.10 -32.69
N GLY A 449 47.18 -4.93 -33.73
CA GLY A 449 46.46 -4.57 -34.97
C GLY A 449 44.93 -4.44 -34.83
N ARG A 450 44.35 -5.02 -33.77
CA ARG A 450 42.90 -5.03 -33.56
C ARG A 450 42.40 -3.88 -32.67
N MET A 451 43.32 -3.19 -31.98
CA MET A 451 43.04 -1.99 -31.19
C MET A 451 43.43 -0.69 -31.90
N SER A 452 44.41 -0.72 -32.82
CA SER A 452 44.72 0.43 -33.69
C SER A 452 43.58 0.73 -34.66
N SER A 453 42.97 -0.28 -35.27
CA SER A 453 41.84 -0.09 -36.22
C SER A 453 40.56 0.50 -35.60
N LEU A 454 40.34 0.35 -34.29
CA LEU A 454 39.23 1.00 -33.56
C LEU A 454 39.57 2.42 -33.10
N LYS A 455 40.86 2.74 -32.94
CA LYS A 455 41.37 4.08 -32.63
C LYS A 455 41.40 4.96 -33.89
N GLU A 456 41.69 4.36 -35.03
CA GLU A 456 41.77 5.02 -36.35
C GLU A 456 40.39 5.32 -36.94
N ARG A 457 39.44 4.37 -36.89
CA ARG A 457 38.03 4.59 -37.33
C ARG A 457 37.25 5.62 -36.50
N ALA A 458 37.72 5.96 -35.29
CA ALA A 458 37.09 6.99 -34.46
C ALA A 458 37.54 8.41 -34.85
N ASN A 459 38.72 8.54 -35.48
CA ASN A 459 39.25 9.83 -35.92
C ASN A 459 38.71 10.23 -37.31
N GLU A 460 38.37 9.25 -38.17
CA GLU A 460 37.84 9.49 -39.52
C GLU A 460 36.37 9.97 -39.56
N ARG A 461 35.62 9.92 -38.45
CA ARG A 461 34.18 10.28 -38.41
C ARG A 461 33.84 11.51 -37.58
N GLY A 462 34.82 12.31 -37.16
CA GLY A 462 34.59 13.54 -36.38
C GLY A 462 33.88 13.32 -35.03
N LEU A 463 33.91 12.09 -34.49
CA LEU A 463 33.20 11.73 -33.26
C LEU A 463 33.89 12.32 -32.03
N LYS A 464 33.29 13.35 -31.44
CA LYS A 464 33.80 14.00 -30.23
C LYS A 464 33.50 13.15 -29.00
N LYS A 465 34.52 12.90 -28.18
CA LYS A 465 34.38 12.17 -26.91
C LYS A 465 34.06 13.15 -25.79
N PHE A 466 32.98 12.87 -25.06
CA PHE A 466 32.61 13.61 -23.87
C PHE A 466 32.77 12.73 -22.63
N SER A 467 33.31 13.31 -21.56
CA SER A 467 33.37 12.64 -20.26
C SER A 467 31.98 12.55 -19.63
N ARG A 468 31.75 11.55 -18.79
CA ARG A 468 30.48 11.43 -18.03
C ARG A 468 30.19 12.68 -17.19
N ARG A 469 31.23 13.36 -16.69
CA ARG A 469 31.12 14.61 -15.94
C ARG A 469 30.57 15.74 -16.81
N GLN A 470 31.06 15.89 -18.05
CA GLN A 470 30.54 16.90 -18.99
C GLN A 470 29.08 16.65 -19.34
N LEU A 471 28.69 15.37 -19.55
CA LEU A 471 27.30 15.02 -19.84
C LEU A 471 26.38 15.28 -18.64
N ARG A 472 26.82 14.95 -17.40
CA ARG A 472 26.08 15.29 -16.17
C ARG A 472 25.85 16.79 -16.04
N GLN A 473 26.88 17.60 -16.29
CA GLN A 473 26.73 19.06 -16.23
C GLN A 473 25.76 19.58 -17.29
N ALA A 474 25.79 19.01 -18.50
CA ALA A 474 24.89 19.39 -19.58
C ALA A 474 23.42 19.06 -19.29
N THR A 475 23.15 17.94 -18.60
CA THR A 475 21.80 17.42 -18.32
C THR A 475 21.27 17.73 -16.92
N GLY A 476 21.97 18.53 -16.09
CA GLY A 476 21.54 18.78 -14.71
C GLY A 476 21.59 17.52 -13.83
N ASP A 477 22.66 16.73 -13.98
CA ASP A 477 22.85 15.40 -13.39
C ASP A 477 21.84 14.33 -13.85
N PHE A 478 21.43 14.41 -15.12
CA PHE A 478 20.39 13.56 -15.73
C PHE A 478 19.01 13.77 -15.08
N ASP A 479 18.65 15.04 -14.88
CA ASP A 479 17.34 15.45 -14.37
C ASP A 479 16.20 14.90 -15.24
N GLU A 480 15.21 14.26 -14.61
CA GLU A 480 14.05 13.69 -15.29
C GLU A 480 13.19 14.75 -15.99
N SER A 481 13.19 16.00 -15.51
CA SER A 481 12.50 17.12 -16.15
C SER A 481 13.06 17.47 -17.54
N ARG A 482 14.27 16.98 -17.86
CA ARG A 482 14.93 17.19 -19.16
C ARG A 482 14.79 16.01 -20.11
N VAL A 483 13.98 15.00 -19.78
CA VAL A 483 13.75 13.86 -20.67
C VAL A 483 12.82 14.26 -21.81
N VAL A 484 13.31 14.09 -23.04
CA VAL A 484 12.56 14.35 -24.28
C VAL A 484 12.05 13.06 -24.93
N GLY A 485 12.50 11.89 -24.48
CA GLY A 485 12.01 10.61 -24.98
C GLY A 485 12.42 9.40 -24.14
N ARG A 486 11.53 8.41 -24.08
CA ARG A 486 11.76 7.12 -23.38
C ARG A 486 11.40 5.96 -24.30
N GLY A 487 12.22 4.91 -24.32
CA GLY A 487 11.93 3.68 -25.06
C GLY A 487 12.79 2.51 -24.60
N GLY A 488 12.62 1.34 -25.24
CA GLY A 488 13.37 0.11 -24.88
C GLY A 488 14.89 0.24 -24.95
N SER A 489 15.40 1.19 -25.75
CA SER A 489 16.83 1.48 -25.87
C SER A 489 17.37 2.48 -24.85
N GLY A 490 16.54 2.99 -23.92
CA GLY A 490 16.94 3.94 -22.88
C GLY A 490 16.24 5.30 -22.93
N LYS A 491 16.81 6.29 -22.26
CA LYS A 491 16.26 7.66 -22.10
C LYS A 491 17.04 8.66 -22.96
N VAL A 492 16.37 9.69 -23.46
CA VAL A 492 16.99 10.81 -24.18
C VAL A 492 16.73 12.08 -23.39
N TYR A 493 17.80 12.80 -23.06
CA TYR A 493 17.75 14.06 -22.31
C TYR A 493 18.09 15.23 -23.25
N VAL A 494 17.46 16.38 -23.05
CA VAL A 494 17.95 17.66 -23.58
C VAL A 494 19.04 18.20 -22.64
N GLY A 495 20.16 18.62 -23.20
CA GLY A 495 21.26 19.19 -22.42
C GLY A 495 21.94 20.33 -23.15
N LEU A 496 22.70 21.15 -22.41
CA LEU A 496 23.49 22.24 -22.97
C LEU A 496 24.97 21.90 -22.88
N LEU A 497 25.64 21.76 -24.02
CA LEU A 497 27.04 21.35 -24.06
C LEU A 497 27.86 22.36 -24.86
N ASN A 498 28.78 23.07 -24.19
CA ASN A 498 29.55 24.20 -24.74
C ASN A 498 28.66 25.31 -25.37
N GLY A 499 27.49 25.57 -24.78
CA GLY A 499 26.55 26.60 -25.25
C GLY A 499 25.58 26.14 -26.34
N GLU A 500 25.66 24.88 -26.78
CA GLU A 500 24.78 24.30 -27.79
C GLU A 500 23.77 23.32 -27.18
N THR A 501 22.51 23.39 -27.61
CA THR A 501 21.45 22.47 -27.18
C THR A 501 21.61 21.14 -27.90
N VAL A 502 21.76 20.06 -27.15
CA VAL A 502 22.03 18.71 -27.67
C VAL A 502 21.11 17.68 -27.06
N ALA A 503 20.85 16.60 -27.80
CA ALA A 503 20.18 15.41 -27.29
C ALA A 503 21.22 14.39 -26.79
N ILE A 504 21.06 13.94 -25.54
CA ILE A 504 21.97 13.00 -24.88
C ILE A 504 21.21 11.71 -24.57
N LYS A 505 21.56 10.61 -25.26
CA LYS A 505 20.92 9.30 -25.06
C LYS A 505 21.67 8.46 -24.03
N GLU A 506 20.98 8.09 -22.96
CA GLU A 506 21.42 7.14 -21.94
C GLU A 506 20.88 5.74 -22.28
N ALA A 507 21.76 4.82 -22.68
CA ALA A 507 21.38 3.46 -23.02
C ALA A 507 21.12 2.59 -21.78
N SER A 508 20.05 1.79 -21.79
CA SER A 508 19.70 0.86 -20.71
C SER A 508 20.54 -0.43 -20.78
N PHE A 509 20.81 -1.04 -19.62
CA PHE A 509 21.71 -2.20 -19.52
C PHE A 509 21.18 -3.50 -20.17
N SER A 510 19.90 -3.59 -20.51
CA SER A 510 19.31 -4.77 -21.18
C SER A 510 19.70 -4.90 -22.66
N SER A 511 20.21 -3.84 -23.29
CA SER A 511 20.72 -3.85 -24.68
C SER A 511 22.24 -4.06 -24.79
N VAL A 512 22.93 -4.25 -23.65
CA VAL A 512 24.42 -4.30 -23.58
C VAL A 512 25.02 -5.68 -23.87
N LYS A 513 24.20 -6.74 -24.07
CA LYS A 513 24.75 -8.05 -24.45
C LYS A 513 25.50 -8.06 -25.80
N ASN A 514 25.36 -7.04 -26.65
CA ASN A 514 26.09 -6.92 -27.92
C ASN A 514 26.63 -5.51 -28.24
N GLY A 515 27.17 -4.76 -27.27
CA GLY A 515 27.78 -3.47 -27.60
C GLY A 515 28.54 -2.79 -26.47
N ALA A 516 29.82 -2.50 -26.69
CA ALA A 516 30.64 -1.73 -25.77
C ALA A 516 30.02 -0.36 -25.46
N LYS A 517 30.02 0.04 -24.18
CA LYS A 517 29.52 1.34 -23.69
C LYS A 517 30.15 2.49 -24.50
N ARG A 518 29.33 3.17 -25.30
CA ARG A 518 29.66 4.44 -25.94
C ARG A 518 28.49 5.41 -25.77
N PHE A 519 28.78 6.62 -25.33
CA PHE A 519 27.82 7.74 -25.34
C PHE A 519 28.07 8.55 -26.61
N GLN A 520 27.01 8.83 -27.37
CA GLN A 520 27.05 9.67 -28.57
C GLN A 520 26.08 10.84 -28.34
N ALA A 521 26.54 12.06 -28.64
CA ALA A 521 25.71 13.25 -28.73
C ALA A 521 25.52 13.56 -30.22
N ALA A 522 24.31 13.92 -30.61
CA ALA A 522 24.00 14.36 -31.97
C ALA A 522 23.35 15.76 -31.91
N ASN A 523 23.73 16.62 -32.84
CA ASN A 523 23.10 17.92 -33.02
C ASN A 523 21.70 17.71 -33.60
N VAL A 524 20.71 18.37 -32.99
CA VAL A 524 19.36 18.47 -33.55
C VAL A 524 19.33 19.82 -34.26
N GLY A 525 19.31 19.78 -35.59
CA GLY A 525 19.09 20.95 -36.42
C GLY A 525 17.63 21.37 -36.41
#